data_AF-A0A7G8IXX9-F1
#
_entry.id   AF-A0A7G8IXX9-F1
#
_cell.length_a   1.000
_cell.length_b   1.000
_cell.length_c   1.000
_cell.angle_alpha   90.00
_cell.angle_beta   90.00
_cell.angle_gamma   90.00
#
_symmetry.space_group_name_H-M   'P 1'
#
loop_
_entity.id
_entity.type
_entity.pdbx_description
1 polymer ?
#
loop_
_entity_poly.entity_id
_entity_poly.type
_entity_poly.pdbx_seq_one_letter_code
_entity_poly.pdbx_strand_id
1 'polypeptide(L)' 'MSPVQTTNRYLVRYRDLSGATLEGCVYASDAMEARDLAREFTAELRQRPNLISAILRIA' A
#
# COMPACT_ATOMS: atom_id res chain seq x y z
N MET A 1 -13.57 -1.12 -25.58
CA MET A 1 -13.74 -0.28 -24.37
C MET A 1 -12.84 -0.83 -23.30
N SER A 2 -11.81 -0.08 -22.90
CA SER A 2 -10.97 -0.44 -21.74
C SER A 2 -11.84 -0.34 -20.48
N PRO A 3 -11.75 -1.27 -19.51
CA PRO A 3 -12.45 -1.12 -18.26
C PRO A 3 -12.00 0.19 -17.59
N VAL A 4 -12.96 1.03 -17.21
CA VAL A 4 -12.69 2.20 -16.38
C VAL A 4 -12.22 1.67 -15.03
N GLN A 5 -10.91 1.65 -14.82
CA GLN A 5 -10.33 1.28 -13.54
C GLN A 5 -10.71 2.36 -12.53
N THR A 6 -11.65 2.04 -11.64
CA THR A 6 -12.06 2.96 -10.59
C THR A 6 -10.93 3.02 -9.57
N THR A 7 -10.21 4.13 -9.55
CA THR A 7 -9.11 4.32 -8.60
C THR A 7 -9.68 4.74 -7.25
N ASN A 8 -9.34 4.00 -6.21
CA ASN A 8 -9.74 4.25 -4.83
C ASN A 8 -8.53 4.65 -4.00
N ARG A 9 -8.75 5.44 -2.95
CA ARG A 9 -7.68 5.75 -1.99
C ARG A 9 -7.52 4.58 -1.02
N TYR A 10 -6.28 4.19 -0.78
CA TYR A 10 -5.91 3.16 0.18
C TYR A 10 -4.91 3.72 1.19
N LEU A 11 -5.14 3.40 2.46
CA LEU A 11 -4.19 3.60 3.55
C LEU A 11 -3.39 2.31 3.73
N VAL A 12 -2.08 2.41 3.62
CA VAL A 12 -1.14 1.30 3.83
C VAL A 12 -0.43 1.56 5.14
N ARG A 13 -0.60 0.64 6.09
CA ARG A 13 0.06 0.70 7.39
C ARG A 13 1.17 -0.33 7.43
N TYR A 14 2.39 0.11 7.70
CA TYR A 14 3.56 -0.75 7.78
C TYR A 14 4.42 -0.42 8.98
N ARG A 15 5.28 -1.36 9.35
CA ARG A 15 6.28 -1.17 10.41
C ARG A 15 7.64 -0.91 9.79
N ASP A 16 8.36 0.08 10.29
CA ASP A 16 9.75 0.30 9.89
C ASP A 16 10.70 -0.69 10.60
N LEU A 17 11.99 -0.59 10.33
CA LEU A 17 13.00 -1.41 10.98
C LEU A 17 13.21 -1.08 12.48
N SER A 18 12.80 0.10 12.93
CA SER A 18 12.85 0.51 14.34
C SER A 18 11.68 -0.03 15.17
N GLY A 19 10.64 -0.55 14.50
CA GLY A 19 9.41 -1.02 15.11
C GLY A 19 8.29 0.02 15.15
N ALA A 20 8.54 1.23 14.65
CA ALA A 20 7.55 2.29 14.53
C ALA A 20 6.52 1.96 13.46
N THR A 21 5.27 2.33 13.72
CA THR A 21 4.18 2.17 12.75
C THR A 21 4.07 3.42 11.89
N LEU A 22 4.17 3.23 10.58
CA LEU A 22 4.06 4.27 9.57
C LEU A 22 2.81 4.03 8.71
N GLU A 23 2.25 5.12 8.19
CA GLU A 23 1.09 5.11 7.32
C GLU A 23 1.39 5.87 6.02
N GLY A 24 1.06 5.26 4.89
CA GLY A 24 1.15 5.87 3.57
C GLY A 24 -0.20 5.81 2.84
N CYS A 25 -0.50 6.80 2.01
CA CYS A 25 -1.69 6.78 1.16
C CYS A 25 -1.28 6.50 -0.30
N VAL A 26 -1.99 5.60 -0.96
CA VAL A 26 -1.83 5.34 -2.40
C VAL A 26 -3.20 5.29 -3.08
N TYR A 27 -3.24 5.61 -4.36
CA TYR A 27 -4.43 5.42 -5.19
C TYR A 27 -4.24 4.16 -6.03
N ALA A 28 -5.18 3.23 -5.93
CA ALA A 28 -5.13 1.95 -6.63
C ALA A 28 -6.54 1.49 -7.01
N SER A 29 -6.64 0.63 -8.01
CA SER A 29 -7.90 -0.01 -8.41
C SER A 29 -8.36 -1.02 -7.35
N ASP A 30 -7.43 -1.75 -6.74
CA ASP A 30 -7.68 -2.72 -5.68
C ASP A 30 -6.59 -2.74 -4.59
N ALA A 31 -6.79 -3.57 -3.56
CA ALA A 31 -5.85 -3.71 -2.45
C ALA A 31 -4.54 -4.41 -2.84
N MET A 32 -4.52 -5.20 -3.91
CA MET A 32 -3.33 -5.88 -4.41
C MET A 32 -2.40 -4.89 -5.09
N GLU A 33 -2.95 -4.06 -5.99
CA GLU A 33 -2.24 -2.96 -6.61
C GLU A 33 -1.76 -1.94 -5.57
N ALA A 34 -2.59 -1.61 -4.57
CA ALA A 34 -2.16 -0.74 -3.46
C ALA A 34 -0.94 -1.31 -2.71
N ARG A 35 -0.88 -2.64 -2.54
CA ARG A 35 0.28 -3.32 -1.92
C ARG A 35 1.52 -3.20 -2.77
N ASP A 36 1.40 -3.43 -4.07
CA ASP A 36 2.53 -3.42 -4.99
C ASP A 36 3.08 -2.01 -5.15
N LEU A 37 2.21 -1.00 -5.24
CA LEU A 37 2.60 0.41 -5.17
C LEU A 37 3.35 0.72 -3.87
N ALA A 38 2.83 0.30 -2.71
CA ALA A 38 3.52 0.54 -1.44
C ALA A 38 4.94 -0.07 -1.39
N ARG A 39 5.13 -1.25 -2.02
CA ARG A 39 6.43 -1.93 -2.15
C ARG A 39 7.36 -1.22 -3.14
N GLU A 40 6.81 -0.60 -4.18
CA GLU A 40 7.60 0.18 -5.13
C GLU A 40 8.10 1.48 -4.51
N PHE A 41 7.25 2.20 -3.78
CA PHE A 41 7.57 3.49 -3.18
C PHE A 41 8.37 3.39 -1.88
N THR A 42 8.30 2.27 -1.16
CA THR A 42 9.02 2.07 0.11
C THR A 42 10.08 0.98 -0.04
N ALA A 43 11.36 1.37 -0.07
CA ALA A 43 12.48 0.44 -0.26
C ALA A 43 12.51 -0.68 0.79
N GLU A 44 12.12 -0.38 2.03
CA GLU A 44 12.01 -1.36 3.12
C GLU A 44 10.96 -2.43 2.84
N LEU A 45 9.78 -2.02 2.36
CA LEU A 45 8.68 -2.93 2.01
C LEU A 45 9.01 -3.79 0.80
N ARG A 46 9.86 -3.30 -0.12
CA ARG A 46 10.36 -4.08 -1.25
C ARG A 46 11.15 -5.30 -0.77
N GLN A 47 12.01 -5.10 0.23
CA GLN A 47 12.84 -6.17 0.81
C GLN A 47 12.09 -7.04 1.80
N ARG A 48 11.11 -6.46 2.52
CA ARG A 48 10.36 -7.13 3.59
C ARG A 48 8.86 -6.82 3.48
N PRO A 49 8.14 -7.46 2.54
CA PRO A 49 6.71 -7.20 2.34
C PRO A 49 5.85 -7.55 3.56
N ASN A 50 6.34 -8.44 4.43
CA ASN A 50 5.67 -8.83 5.68
C ASN A 50 5.58 -7.69 6.72
N LEU A 51 6.26 -6.57 6.49
CA LEU A 51 6.14 -5.39 7.35
C LEU A 51 4.83 -4.62 7.11
N ILE A 52 4.13 -4.89 6.01
CA ILE A 52 2.78 -4.37 5.76
C ILE A 52 1.81 -5.08 6.71
N SER A 53 1.22 -4.31 7.61
CA SER A 53 0.27 -4.80 8.61
C SER A 53 -1.17 -4.71 8.14
N ALA A 54 -1.51 -3.69 7.34
CA ALA A 54 -2.86 -3.48 6.84
C ALA A 54 -2.86 -2.66 5.55
N ILE A 55 -3.84 -2.94 4.70
CA ILE A 55 -4.21 -2.14 3.53
C ILE A 55 -5.71 -1.90 3.62
N LEU A 56 -6.10 -0.64 3.80
CA LEU A 56 -7.47 -0.24 4.08
C LEU A 56 -7.94 0.69 2.97
N ARG A 57 -9.05 0.35 2.30
CA ARG A 57 -9.70 1.30 1.40
C ARG A 57 -10.33 2.40 2.24
N ILE A 58 -10.00 3.65 1.93
CA ILE A 58 -10.57 4.84 2.57
C ILE A 58 -11.38 5.57 1.50
N ALA A 59 -12.68 5.68 1.77
CA ALA A 59 -13.70 6.21 0.87
C ALA A 59 -13.51 7.71 0.59
#